data_AF-A0A258W0M3-F1
#
_entry.id   AF-A0A258W0M3-F1
#
_cell.length_a   1.000
_cell.length_b   1.000
_cell.length_c   1.000
_cell.angle_alpha   90.00
_cell.angle_beta   90.00
_cell.angle_gamma   90.00
#
_symmetry.space_group_name_H-M   'P 1'
#
loop_
_entity.id
_entity.type
_entity.pdbx_description
1 polymer ?
#
loop_
_entity_poly.entity_id
_entity_poly.type
_entity_poly.pdbx_seq_one_letter_code
_entity_poly.pdbx_strand_id
1 'polypeptide(L)'
;MAFNNKEEWLKEFTEFSKFDTTDVKVPAMAFENLKKRLFPNPWTVFGKIAVIHAVLGFLSLAVCNQFGLNPFQTDQSLTNWFMKVAGHNFCMLLCGTFFMATTFVFANLFLSLEELESIKRYEWLQTGIMGLVSLAAFYYFGAELVGTFVALWILGALIGGLLSVEGSYRLRRSFT
;
A
#
# COMPACT_ATOMS: atom_id res chain seq x y z
N MET A 1 -27.14 6.22 -16.43
CA MET A 1 -27.49 6.59 -17.82
C MET A 1 -28.33 5.47 -18.41
N ALA A 2 -29.55 5.77 -18.83
CA ALA A 2 -30.50 4.78 -19.33
C ALA A 2 -30.08 4.25 -20.71
N PHE A 3 -30.13 2.94 -20.89
CA PHE A 3 -29.77 2.16 -22.09
C PHE A 3 -30.78 2.33 -23.25
N ASN A 4 -31.12 3.57 -23.64
CA ASN A 4 -32.28 3.83 -24.49
C ASN A 4 -32.01 3.94 -26.00
N ASN A 5 -30.79 3.69 -26.50
CA ASN A 5 -30.55 3.80 -27.95
C ASN A 5 -29.56 2.77 -28.50
N LYS A 6 -30.00 1.51 -28.53
CA LYS A 6 -29.23 0.38 -29.09
C LYS A 6 -28.82 0.62 -30.55
N GLU A 7 -29.68 1.27 -31.33
CA GLU A 7 -29.44 1.57 -32.75
C GLU A 7 -28.34 2.62 -32.94
N GLU A 8 -28.32 3.65 -32.09
CA GLU A 8 -27.27 4.67 -32.10
C GLU A 8 -25.91 4.08 -31.73
N TRP A 9 -25.86 3.21 -30.71
CA TRP A 9 -24.64 2.49 -30.34
C TRP A 9 -24.13 1.56 -31.46
N LEU A 10 -25.04 0.84 -32.11
CA LEU A 10 -24.70 -0.01 -33.26
C LEU A 10 -24.17 0.82 -34.42
N LYS A 11 -24.75 2.01 -34.65
CA LYS A 11 -24.31 2.94 -35.69
C LYS A 11 -22.91 3.47 -35.40
N GLU A 12 -22.67 4.00 -34.19
CA GLU A 12 -21.36 4.50 -33.76
C GLU A 12 -20.29 3.40 -33.81
N PHE A 13 -20.59 2.20 -33.29
CA PHE A 13 -19.67 1.07 -33.34
C PHE A 13 -19.36 0.65 -34.78
N THR A 14 -20.39 0.61 -35.64
CA THR A 14 -20.20 0.25 -37.06
C THR A 14 -19.37 1.30 -37.79
N GLU A 15 -19.60 2.59 -37.51
CA GLU A 15 -18.83 3.71 -38.06
C GLU A 15 -17.37 3.67 -37.59
N PHE A 16 -17.15 3.44 -36.30
CA PHE A 16 -15.81 3.24 -35.73
C PHE A 16 -15.10 2.01 -36.34
N SER A 17 -15.81 0.89 -36.53
CA SER A 17 -15.24 -0.35 -37.08
C SER A 17 -14.89 -0.26 -38.57
N LYS A 18 -15.55 0.63 -39.31
CA LYS A 18 -15.30 0.90 -40.73
C LYS A 18 -14.24 1.98 -40.95
N PHE A 19 -13.75 2.61 -39.88
CA PHE A 19 -12.71 3.62 -39.97
C PHE A 19 -11.42 2.99 -40.51
N ASP A 20 -10.92 3.52 -41.63
CA ASP A 20 -9.72 2.97 -42.26
C ASP A 20 -8.49 3.35 -41.44
N THR A 21 -7.93 2.35 -40.76
CA THR A 21 -6.75 2.53 -39.90
C THR A 21 -5.44 2.69 -40.68
N THR A 22 -5.47 2.51 -42.01
CA THR A 22 -4.24 2.52 -42.84
C THR A 22 -3.55 3.89 -42.88
N ASP A 23 -4.29 4.99 -42.66
CA ASP A 23 -3.75 6.36 -42.69
C ASP A 23 -3.45 6.95 -41.29
N VAL A 24 -3.86 6.26 -40.21
CA VAL A 24 -3.64 6.74 -38.83
C VAL A 24 -2.31 6.21 -38.28
N LYS A 25 -1.25 7.00 -38.44
CA LYS A 25 0.04 6.73 -37.77
C LYS A 25 -0.03 7.16 -36.31
N VAL A 26 -0.39 6.25 -35.42
CA VAL A 26 -0.26 6.47 -33.97
C VAL A 26 1.23 6.66 -33.64
N PRO A 27 1.63 7.78 -33.01
CA PRO A 27 3.02 7.98 -32.62
C PRO A 27 3.46 6.85 -31.69
N ALA A 28 4.62 6.23 -31.95
CA ALA A 28 5.15 5.17 -31.08
C ALA A 28 5.27 5.63 -29.62
N MET A 29 5.51 6.93 -29.41
CA MET A 29 5.56 7.58 -28.09
C MET A 29 4.22 7.48 -27.33
N ALA A 30 3.08 7.57 -28.02
CA ALA A 30 1.78 7.44 -27.38
C ALA A 30 1.57 6.03 -26.83
N PHE A 31 1.95 5.00 -27.60
CA PHE A 31 1.86 3.60 -27.17
C PHE A 31 2.83 3.28 -26.02
N GLU A 32 4.07 3.76 -26.09
CA GLU A 32 5.06 3.67 -25.02
C GLU A 32 4.54 4.27 -23.70
N ASN A 33 3.95 5.46 -23.76
CA ASN A 33 3.39 6.14 -22.59
C ASN A 33 2.18 5.40 -22.03
N LEU A 34 1.30 4.89 -22.89
CA LEU A 34 0.15 4.09 -22.48
C LEU A 34 0.59 2.80 -21.77
N LYS A 35 1.58 2.11 -22.33
CA LYS A 35 2.13 0.87 -21.77
C LYS A 35 2.78 1.11 -20.40
N LYS A 36 3.56 2.18 -20.25
CA LYS A 36 4.18 2.54 -18.95
C LYS A 36 3.14 2.86 -17.88
N ARG A 37 2.02 3.46 -18.28
CA ARG A 37 0.94 3.84 -17.37
C ARG A 37 0.09 2.63 -16.97
N LEU A 38 -0.24 1.74 -17.92
CA LEU A 38 -1.02 0.53 -17.67
C LEU A 38 -0.22 -0.58 -16.96
N PHE A 39 1.09 -0.63 -17.18
CA PHE A 39 1.98 -1.64 -16.61
C PHE A 39 3.17 -0.97 -15.92
N PRO A 40 2.93 -0.33 -14.76
CA PRO A 40 4.01 0.30 -14.01
C PRO A 40 5.03 -0.76 -13.58
N ASN A 41 6.31 -0.38 -13.61
CA ASN A 41 7.39 -1.28 -13.21
C ASN A 41 7.28 -1.60 -11.70
N PRO A 42 7.11 -2.88 -11.30
CA PRO A 42 6.93 -3.26 -9.90
C PRO A 42 8.08 -2.81 -8.98
N TRP A 43 9.31 -2.73 -9.49
CA TRP A 43 10.47 -2.28 -8.71
C TRP A 43 10.42 -0.79 -8.40
N THR A 44 9.93 0.01 -9.36
CA THR A 44 9.72 1.45 -9.13
C THR A 44 8.62 1.67 -8.10
N VAL A 45 7.53 0.90 -8.19
CA VAL A 45 6.43 0.96 -7.21
C VAL A 45 6.91 0.53 -5.82
N PHE A 46 7.64 -0.58 -5.72
CA PHE A 46 8.23 -1.02 -4.46
C PHE A 46 9.17 0.03 -3.86
N GLY A 47 10.01 0.67 -4.67
CA GLY A 47 10.89 1.76 -4.21
C GLY A 47 10.12 2.94 -3.64
N LYS A 48 9.01 3.34 -4.28
CA LYS A 48 8.12 4.39 -3.74
C LYS A 48 7.55 3.99 -2.37
N ILE A 49 7.04 2.77 -2.25
CA ILE A 49 6.51 2.27 -0.97
C ILE A 49 7.61 2.22 0.08
N ALA A 50 8.81 1.76 -0.26
CA ALA A 50 9.93 1.67 0.67
C ALA A 50 10.30 3.03 1.26
N VAL A 51 10.34 4.07 0.42
CA VAL A 51 10.59 5.45 0.88
C VAL A 51 9.47 5.94 1.80
N ILE A 52 8.21 5.75 1.39
CA ILE A 52 7.04 6.13 2.20
C ILE A 52 7.06 5.39 3.54
N HIS A 53 7.37 4.10 3.51
CA HIS A 53 7.46 3.23 4.67
C HIS A 53 8.59 3.63 5.62
N ALA A 54 9.77 3.99 5.10
CA ALA A 54 10.87 4.46 5.92
C ALA A 54 10.50 5.77 6.65
N VAL A 55 9.90 6.72 5.94
CA VAL A 55 9.48 8.01 6.51
C VAL A 55 8.37 7.82 7.53
N LEU A 56 7.28 7.17 7.15
CA LEU A 56 6.13 6.97 8.03
C LEU A 56 6.43 6.00 9.16
N GLY A 57 7.23 4.97 8.90
CA GLY A 57 7.69 4.04 9.91
C GLY A 57 8.51 4.75 10.98
N PHE A 58 9.45 5.61 10.58
CA PHE A 58 10.19 6.45 11.53
C PHE A 58 9.25 7.39 12.31
N LEU A 59 8.38 8.13 11.63
CA LEU A 59 7.43 9.04 12.28
C LEU A 59 6.44 8.31 13.19
N SER A 60 6.06 7.07 12.85
CA SER A 60 5.17 6.26 13.66
C SER A 60 5.75 5.95 15.03
N LEU A 61 7.09 5.95 15.19
CA LEU A 61 7.76 5.78 16.47
C LEU A 61 7.50 6.95 17.42
N ALA A 62 7.08 8.13 16.94
CA ALA A 62 6.63 9.20 17.81
C ALA A 62 5.29 8.86 18.48
N VAL A 63 4.50 7.98 17.86
CA VAL A 63 3.13 7.65 18.26
C VAL A 63 3.03 6.26 18.90
N CYS A 64 3.57 5.21 18.28
CA CYS A 64 3.76 3.89 18.89
C CYS A 64 5.25 3.54 18.90
N ASN A 65 5.82 3.46 20.10
CA ASN A 65 7.16 2.93 20.33
C ASN A 65 7.16 1.44 19.98
N GLN A 66 7.86 1.08 18.90
CA GLN A 66 7.94 -0.31 18.43
C GLN A 66 9.08 -1.01 19.15
N PHE A 67 8.78 -2.14 19.82
CA PHE A 67 9.77 -2.92 20.58
C PHE A 67 10.62 -2.08 21.56
N GLY A 68 10.01 -1.07 22.18
CA GLY A 68 10.68 -0.18 23.14
C GLY A 68 11.52 0.93 22.51
N LEU A 69 11.64 0.99 21.18
CA LEU A 69 12.32 2.10 20.50
C LEU A 69 11.49 3.38 20.63
N ASN A 70 12.07 4.39 21.28
CA ASN A 70 11.47 5.71 21.47
C ASN A 70 12.46 6.84 21.13
N PRO A 71 12.80 7.04 19.84
CA PRO A 71 13.76 8.07 19.44
C PRO A 71 13.26 9.50 19.73
N PHE A 72 11.95 9.69 19.88
CA PHE A 72 11.33 11.00 20.14
C PHE A 72 11.10 11.27 21.63
N GLN A 73 11.47 10.34 22.51
CA GLN A 73 11.30 10.46 23.97
C GLN A 73 9.88 10.83 24.39
N THR A 74 8.87 10.25 23.74
CA THR A 74 7.45 10.51 24.07
C THR A 74 7.01 9.69 25.29
N ASP A 75 6.41 10.37 26.28
CA ASP A 75 5.96 9.75 27.54
C ASP A 75 4.59 9.08 27.44
N GLN A 76 3.72 9.57 26.54
CA GLN A 76 2.39 9.02 26.28
C GLN A 76 2.30 8.59 24.81
N SER A 77 2.34 7.28 24.60
CA SER A 77 2.26 6.67 23.27
C SER A 77 1.05 5.75 23.15
N LEU A 78 0.65 5.45 21.92
CA LEU A 78 -0.33 4.42 21.59
C LEU A 78 0.06 3.08 22.22
N THR A 79 1.37 2.79 22.32
CA THR A 79 1.92 1.64 23.05
C THR A 79 1.42 1.61 24.49
N ASN A 80 1.53 2.71 25.23
CA ASN A 80 1.07 2.77 26.63
C ASN A 80 -0.43 2.51 26.76
N TRP A 81 -1.21 3.01 25.80
CA TRP A 81 -2.65 2.78 25.78
C TRP A 81 -2.99 1.31 25.48
N PHE A 82 -2.41 0.71 24.42
CA PHE A 82 -2.62 -0.70 24.10
C PHE A 82 -2.18 -1.64 25.22
N MET A 83 -1.03 -1.35 25.83
CA MET A 83 -0.51 -2.09 26.99
C MET A 83 -1.48 -2.05 28.18
N LYS A 84 -2.09 -0.90 28.48
CA LYS A 84 -3.07 -0.76 29.56
C LYS A 84 -4.38 -1.49 29.28
N VAL A 85 -4.83 -1.50 28.03
CA VAL A 85 -6.13 -2.06 27.65
C VAL A 85 -6.12 -3.58 27.61
N ALA A 86 -5.07 -4.19 27.03
CA ALA A 86 -5.08 -5.63 26.74
C ALA A 86 -3.69 -6.30 26.86
N GLY A 87 -2.71 -5.61 27.45
CA GLY A 87 -1.39 -6.17 27.74
C GLY A 87 -0.47 -6.30 26.51
N HIS A 88 0.67 -6.96 26.73
CA HIS A 88 1.79 -6.94 25.80
C HIS A 88 1.52 -7.63 24.46
N ASN A 89 0.87 -8.79 24.50
CA ASN A 89 0.57 -9.55 23.29
C ASN A 89 -0.32 -8.75 22.33
N PHE A 90 -1.36 -8.10 22.86
CA PHE A 90 -2.29 -7.31 22.06
C PHE A 90 -1.65 -6.02 21.55
N CYS A 91 -0.80 -5.39 22.37
CA CYS A 91 -0.02 -4.22 21.95
C CYS A 91 0.87 -4.54 20.73
N MET A 92 1.56 -5.67 20.73
CA MET A 92 2.43 -6.06 19.63
C MET A 92 1.65 -6.28 18.33
N LEU A 93 0.50 -6.95 18.41
CA LEU A 93 -0.39 -7.13 17.26
C LEU A 93 -0.88 -5.78 16.73
N LEU A 94 -1.46 -4.93 17.59
CA LEU A 94 -2.01 -3.65 17.16
C LEU A 94 -0.96 -2.67 16.65
N CYS A 95 0.22 -2.62 17.25
CA CYS A 95 1.29 -1.77 16.76
C CYS A 95 1.85 -2.26 15.42
N GLY A 96 1.92 -3.59 15.17
CA GLY A 96 2.21 -4.12 13.84
C GLY A 96 1.14 -3.72 12.82
N THR A 97 -0.14 -3.87 13.18
CA THR A 97 -1.27 -3.44 12.34
C THR A 97 -1.20 -1.96 12.00
N PHE A 98 -1.04 -1.10 13.00
CA PHE A 98 -0.94 0.34 12.81
C PHE A 98 0.25 0.72 11.93
N PHE A 99 1.41 0.09 12.15
CA PHE A 99 2.64 0.38 11.42
C PHE A 99 2.50 0.10 9.91
N MET A 100 2.01 -1.08 9.55
CA MET A 100 1.80 -1.41 8.14
C MET A 100 0.59 -0.69 7.54
N ALA A 101 -0.49 -0.53 8.31
CA ALA A 101 -1.69 0.15 7.82
C ALA A 101 -1.41 1.60 7.45
N THR A 102 -0.73 2.35 8.31
CA THR A 102 -0.36 3.75 8.03
C THR A 102 0.48 3.86 6.77
N THR A 103 1.43 2.95 6.56
CA THR A 103 2.23 2.91 5.32
C THR A 103 1.36 2.82 4.08
N PHE A 104 0.47 1.82 3.99
CA PHE A 104 -0.31 1.60 2.78
C PHE A 104 -1.46 2.60 2.61
N VAL A 105 -2.10 3.04 3.70
CA VAL A 105 -3.11 4.11 3.66
C VAL A 105 -2.52 5.41 3.12
N PHE A 106 -1.32 5.79 3.56
CA PHE A 106 -0.67 7.00 3.03
C PHE A 106 -0.03 6.79 1.67
N ALA A 107 0.45 5.58 1.35
CA ALA A 107 0.91 5.26 -0.01
C ALA A 107 -0.19 5.52 -1.04
N ASN A 108 -1.45 5.32 -0.66
CA ASN A 108 -2.60 5.69 -1.48
C ASN A 108 -2.60 7.15 -1.91
N LEU A 109 -1.98 8.10 -1.19
CA LEU A 109 -1.96 9.52 -1.60
C LEU A 109 -0.95 9.79 -2.73
N PHE A 110 0.10 8.98 -2.83
CA PHE A 110 1.23 9.21 -3.74
C PHE A 110 1.23 8.30 -4.98
N LEU A 111 0.46 7.21 -4.94
CA LEU A 111 0.41 6.21 -6.01
C LEU A 111 -0.77 6.44 -6.96
N SER A 112 -0.56 6.09 -8.23
CA SER A 112 -1.63 5.97 -9.23
C SER A 112 -2.45 4.68 -9.04
N LEU A 113 -3.61 4.60 -9.69
CA LEU A 113 -4.50 3.44 -9.58
C LEU A 113 -3.83 2.17 -10.13
N GLU A 114 -3.10 2.32 -11.23
CA GLU A 114 -2.38 1.23 -11.89
C GLU A 114 -1.20 0.73 -11.02
N GLU A 115 -0.55 1.64 -10.28
CA GLU A 115 0.48 1.27 -9.30
C GLU A 115 -0.12 0.55 -8.09
N LEU A 116 -1.28 0.98 -7.60
CA LEU A 116 -2.01 0.29 -6.53
C LEU A 116 -2.45 -1.12 -6.97
N GLU A 117 -2.84 -1.30 -8.24
CA GLU A 117 -3.16 -2.62 -8.78
C GLU A 117 -1.92 -3.53 -8.82
N SER A 118 -0.75 -2.97 -9.15
CA SER A 118 0.52 -3.68 -9.08
C SER A 118 0.83 -4.15 -7.65
N ILE A 119 0.59 -3.30 -6.64
CA ILE A 119 0.73 -3.68 -5.22
C ILE A 119 -0.24 -4.80 -4.88
N LYS A 120 -1.52 -4.65 -5.27
CA LYS A 120 -2.57 -5.62 -4.96
C LYS A 120 -2.21 -7.02 -5.46
N ARG A 121 -1.59 -7.12 -6.64
CA ARG A 121 -1.12 -8.39 -7.22
C ARG A 121 -0.06 -9.10 -6.36
N TYR A 122 0.77 -8.35 -5.64
CA TYR A 122 1.88 -8.87 -4.85
C TYR A 122 1.79 -8.49 -3.36
N GLU A 123 0.57 -8.26 -2.86
CA GLU A 123 0.33 -7.63 -1.54
C GLU A 123 0.95 -8.43 -0.37
N TRP A 124 0.86 -9.76 -0.42
CA TRP A 124 1.43 -10.64 0.59
C TRP A 124 2.95 -10.55 0.64
N LEU A 125 3.59 -10.63 -0.53
CA LEU A 125 5.04 -10.60 -0.64
C LEU A 125 5.60 -9.23 -0.25
N GLN A 126 4.99 -8.15 -0.74
CA GLN A 126 5.44 -6.80 -0.40
C GLN A 126 5.25 -6.49 1.07
N THR A 127 4.08 -6.81 1.65
CA THR A 127 3.82 -6.60 3.08
C THR A 127 4.77 -7.43 3.94
N GLY A 128 5.01 -8.70 3.56
CA GLY A 128 5.96 -9.57 4.26
C GLY A 128 7.39 -9.04 4.20
N ILE A 129 7.88 -8.65 3.03
CA ILE A 129 9.23 -8.08 2.87
C ILE A 129 9.37 -6.79 3.69
N MET A 130 8.41 -5.87 3.62
CA MET A 130 8.46 -4.63 4.40
C MET A 130 8.45 -4.90 5.91
N GLY A 131 7.64 -5.86 6.37
CA GLY A 131 7.62 -6.29 7.77
C GLY A 131 8.96 -6.86 8.22
N LEU A 132 9.57 -7.74 7.43
CA LEU A 132 10.88 -8.34 7.74
C LEU A 132 12.00 -7.29 7.72
N VAL A 133 12.02 -6.39 6.74
CA VAL A 133 12.98 -5.28 6.67
C VAL A 133 12.83 -4.37 7.90
N SER A 134 11.60 -4.11 8.34
CA SER A 134 11.34 -3.30 9.54
C SER A 134 11.86 -3.97 10.80
N LEU A 135 11.62 -5.27 10.98
CA LEU A 135 12.15 -6.01 12.12
C LEU A 135 13.67 -6.06 12.11
N ALA A 136 14.29 -6.24 10.94
CA ALA A 136 15.74 -6.16 10.79
C ALA A 136 16.27 -4.77 11.17
N ALA A 137 15.58 -3.70 10.75
CA ALA A 137 15.92 -2.33 11.13
C ALA A 137 15.77 -2.11 12.64
N PHE A 138 14.65 -2.52 13.25
CA PHE A 138 14.45 -2.41 14.69
C PHE A 138 15.53 -3.14 15.47
N TYR A 139 15.86 -4.37 15.07
CA TYR A 139 16.96 -5.14 15.68
C TYR A 139 18.29 -4.40 15.56
N TYR A 140 18.61 -3.88 14.37
CA TYR A 140 19.83 -3.11 14.13
C TYR A 140 19.93 -1.86 15.03
N PHE A 141 18.81 -1.20 15.31
CA PHE A 141 18.73 -0.03 16.19
C PHE A 141 18.57 -0.38 17.68
N GLY A 142 18.75 -1.65 18.07
CA GLY A 142 18.82 -2.07 19.47
C GLY A 142 17.49 -2.54 20.07
N ALA A 143 16.49 -2.85 19.25
CA ALA A 143 15.26 -3.47 19.74
C ALA A 143 15.51 -4.91 20.22
N GLU A 144 14.99 -5.23 21.41
CA GLU A 144 15.00 -6.60 21.93
C GLU A 144 13.81 -7.39 21.34
N LEU A 145 14.11 -8.28 20.40
CA LEU A 145 13.11 -9.05 19.69
C LEU A 145 12.83 -10.39 20.39
N VAL A 146 11.72 -10.46 21.13
CA VAL A 146 11.21 -11.71 21.70
C VAL A 146 10.34 -12.43 20.66
N GLY A 147 10.59 -13.72 20.43
CA GLY A 147 9.97 -14.49 19.33
C GLY A 147 8.43 -14.46 19.30
N THR A 148 7.77 -14.54 20.46
CA THR A 148 6.30 -14.45 20.55
C THR A 148 5.79 -13.07 20.15
N PHE A 149 6.48 -12.01 20.56
CA PHE A 149 6.12 -10.63 20.24
C PHE A 149 6.38 -10.30 18.77
N VAL A 150 7.49 -10.81 18.22
CA VAL A 150 7.76 -10.74 16.78
C VAL A 150 6.67 -11.43 15.98
N ALA A 151 6.26 -12.64 16.35
CA ALA A 151 5.21 -13.36 15.64
C ALA A 151 3.87 -12.61 15.66
N LEU A 152 3.47 -12.08 16.83
CA LEU A 152 2.25 -11.27 16.96
C LEU A 152 2.34 -9.97 16.16
N TRP A 153 3.50 -9.32 16.18
CA TRP A 153 3.74 -8.10 15.41
C TRP A 153 3.65 -8.35 13.90
N ILE A 154 4.28 -9.43 13.40
CA ILE A 154 4.18 -9.84 11.98
C ILE A 154 2.74 -10.13 11.61
N LEU A 155 2.00 -10.86 12.45
CA LEU A 155 0.58 -11.15 12.21
C LEU A 155 -0.22 -9.84 12.11
N GLY A 156 -0.02 -8.93 13.06
CA GLY A 156 -0.62 -7.60 13.03
C GLY A 156 -0.28 -6.82 11.77
N ALA A 157 1.01 -6.80 11.39
CA ALA A 157 1.54 -6.15 10.20
C ALA A 157 0.90 -6.68 8.90
N LEU A 158 0.76 -8.01 8.78
CA LEU A 158 0.07 -8.63 7.65
C LEU A 158 -1.40 -8.21 7.60
N ILE A 159 -2.12 -8.27 8.72
CA ILE A 159 -3.53 -7.84 8.80
C ILE A 159 -3.66 -6.37 8.38
N GLY A 160 -2.85 -5.49 8.97
CA GLY A 160 -2.88 -4.06 8.69
C GLY A 160 -2.55 -3.73 7.24
N GLY A 161 -1.54 -4.40 6.68
CA GLY A 161 -1.14 -4.21 5.29
C GLY A 161 -2.21 -4.64 4.31
N LEU A 162 -2.72 -5.87 4.43
CA LEU A 162 -3.72 -6.42 3.52
C LEU A 162 -5.04 -5.65 3.56
N LEU A 163 -5.53 -5.33 4.76
CA LEU A 163 -6.76 -4.53 4.91
C LEU A 163 -6.60 -3.14 4.32
N SER A 164 -5.42 -2.52 4.48
CA SER A 164 -5.16 -1.18 3.97
C SER A 164 -4.98 -1.14 2.47
N VAL A 165 -4.34 -2.15 1.87
CA VAL A 165 -4.22 -2.28 0.41
C VAL A 165 -5.60 -2.49 -0.21
N GLU A 166 -6.40 -3.43 0.31
CA GLU A 166 -7.76 -3.69 -0.17
C GLU A 166 -8.66 -2.46 0.00
N GLY A 167 -8.63 -1.84 1.18
CA GLY A 167 -9.41 -0.65 1.49
C GLY A 167 -9.04 0.54 0.59
N SER A 168 -7.74 0.79 0.40
CA SER A 168 -7.25 1.87 -0.46
C SER A 168 -7.64 1.65 -1.92
N TYR A 169 -7.52 0.42 -2.41
CA TYR A 169 -7.90 0.06 -3.77
C TYR A 169 -9.39 0.27 -4.02
N ARG A 170 -10.26 -0.26 -3.14
CA ARG A 170 -11.72 -0.07 -3.25
C ARG A 170 -12.11 1.39 -3.17
N LEU A 171 -11.51 2.14 -2.25
CA LEU A 171 -11.80 3.56 -2.06
C LEU A 171 -11.47 4.36 -3.34
N ARG A 172 -10.26 4.19 -3.90
CA ARG A 172 -9.86 4.88 -5.14
C ARG A 172 -10.73 4.51 -6.32
N ARG A 173 -11.06 3.24 -6.47
CA ARG A 173 -11.92 2.75 -7.56
C ARG A 173 -13.35 3.30 -7.46
N SER A 174 -13.82 3.66 -6.27
CA SER A 174 -15.14 4.29 -6.12
C SER A 174 -15.15 5.78 -6.48
N PHE A 175 -14.00 6.45 -6.48
CA PHE A 175 -13.88 7.87 -6.79
C PHE A 175 -13.40 8.16 -8.22
N THR A 176 -12.94 7.14 -8.96
CA THR A 176 -12.45 7.23 -10.34
C THR A 176 -13.45 6.57 -11.28
#